data_AF-A0A535NXA3-F1
#
_entry.id   AF-A0A535NXA3-F1
#
_cell.length_a   1.000
_cell.length_b   1.000
_cell.length_c   1.000
_cell.angle_alpha   90.00
_cell.angle_beta   90.00
_cell.angle_gamma   90.00
#
_symmetry.space_group_name_H-M   'P 1'
#
loop_
_entity.id
_entity.type
_entity.pdbx_description
1 polymer ?
#
loop_
_entity_poly.entity_id
_entity_poly.type
_entity_poly.pdbx_seq_one_letter_code
_entity_poly.pdbx_strand_id
1 'polypeptide(L)'
;MMLSLCQWATDARLYDTSRMNDAAQAGADAVQCANEQMKQGPFNSYVPPAVFAKFYDLCQKAMHAVRPEIPIIIGSNDPHVGGQDYYPLVAQADYLDSMQYYMNTSVHPGGHWNWRSQTIGLIDSWHNGYPDQSVNSLYGLYLFWAQQFG
;
A
#
# COMPACT_ATOMS: atom_id res chain seq x y z
N MET A 1 -11.84 14.46 0.18
CA MET A 1 -11.40 13.77 1.41
C MET A 1 -10.87 12.39 1.03
N MET A 2 -9.67 12.02 1.50
CA MET A 2 -9.14 10.64 1.40
C MET A 2 -9.34 9.92 2.74
N LEU A 3 -9.81 8.68 2.71
CA LEU A 3 -9.92 7.82 3.88
C LEU A 3 -8.84 6.73 3.82
N SER A 4 -8.11 6.54 4.91
CA SER A 4 -7.15 5.42 5.04
C SER A 4 -7.72 4.35 5.94
N LEU A 5 -7.99 3.16 5.37
CA LEU A 5 -8.41 1.99 6.14
C LEU A 5 -7.18 1.20 6.58
N CYS A 6 -6.68 1.52 7.77
CA CYS A 6 -5.48 0.91 8.31
C CYS A 6 -5.70 -0.55 8.72
N GLN A 7 -4.66 -1.37 8.54
CA GLN A 7 -4.58 -2.69 9.14
C GLN A 7 -4.48 -2.55 10.66
N TRP A 8 -5.35 -3.24 11.40
CA TRP A 8 -5.40 -3.22 12.87
C TRP A 8 -5.02 -4.59 13.48
N ALA A 9 -4.66 -5.54 12.62
CA ALA A 9 -4.22 -6.89 12.95
C ALA A 9 -3.21 -7.38 11.89
N THR A 10 -2.64 -8.56 12.10
CA THR A 10 -1.72 -9.23 11.14
C THR A 10 -2.21 -10.62 10.75
N ASP A 11 -3.45 -10.96 11.10
CA ASP A 11 -4.06 -12.28 10.96
C ASP A 11 -5.46 -12.19 10.31
N ALA A 12 -6.24 -13.27 10.41
CA ALA A 12 -7.57 -13.40 9.81
C ALA A 12 -8.56 -12.30 10.22
N ARG A 13 -8.33 -11.59 11.34
CA ARG A 13 -9.15 -10.45 11.76
C ARG A 13 -9.14 -9.31 10.74
N LEU A 14 -8.09 -9.20 9.93
CA LEU A 14 -8.05 -8.24 8.82
C LEU A 14 -9.15 -8.48 7.78
N TYR A 15 -9.72 -9.68 7.71
CA TYR A 15 -10.77 -10.01 6.75
C TYR A 15 -12.18 -9.70 7.26
N ASP A 16 -12.31 -9.04 8.42
CA ASP A 16 -13.59 -8.57 8.92
C ASP A 16 -14.13 -7.45 8.02
N THR A 17 -15.07 -7.82 7.14
CA THR A 17 -15.68 -6.92 6.17
C THR A 17 -16.65 -5.92 6.80
N SER A 18 -17.06 -6.09 8.07
CA SER A 18 -17.95 -5.13 8.73
C SER A 18 -17.32 -3.72 8.80
N ARG A 19 -16.03 -3.65 9.12
CA ARG A 19 -15.25 -2.40 9.16
C ARG A 19 -15.03 -1.80 7.77
N MET A 20 -14.84 -2.65 6.76
CA MET A 20 -14.68 -2.21 5.38
C MET A 20 -15.99 -1.62 4.83
N ASN A 21 -17.12 -2.27 5.14
CA ASN A 21 -18.43 -1.82 4.71
C ASN A 21 -18.83 -0.50 5.40
N ASP A 22 -18.50 -0.34 6.69
CA ASP A 22 -18.68 0.92 7.41
C ASP A 22 -17.86 2.06 6.76
N ALA A 23 -16.56 1.83 6.53
CA ALA A 23 -15.70 2.79 5.86
C ALA A 23 -16.17 3.16 4.44
N ALA A 24 -16.78 2.22 3.70
CA ALA A 24 -17.34 2.49 2.38
C ALA A 24 -18.52 3.47 2.39
N GLN A 25 -19.26 3.56 3.50
CA GLN A 25 -20.36 4.49 3.68
C GLN A 25 -19.91 5.91 4.07
N ALA A 26 -18.63 6.11 4.38
CA ALA A 26 -18.10 7.40 4.84
C ALA A 26 -18.09 8.51 3.77
N GLY A 27 -18.41 8.19 2.51
CA GLY A 27 -18.48 9.18 1.42
C GLY A 27 -17.12 9.76 1.02
N ALA A 28 -16.03 9.00 1.16
CA ALA A 28 -14.70 9.43 0.75
C ALA A 28 -14.59 9.63 -0.77
N ASP A 29 -13.67 10.51 -1.20
CA ASP A 29 -13.37 10.73 -2.63
C ASP A 29 -12.30 9.77 -3.16
N ALA A 30 -11.53 9.17 -2.25
CA ALA A 30 -10.56 8.12 -2.52
C ALA A 30 -10.33 7.31 -1.24
N VAL A 31 -9.99 6.03 -1.38
CA VAL A 31 -9.73 5.15 -0.26
C VAL A 31 -8.36 4.52 -0.40
N GLN A 32 -7.52 4.72 0.61
CA GLN A 32 -6.28 4.01 0.77
C GLN A 32 -6.53 2.74 1.60
N CYS A 33 -6.31 1.58 0.98
CA CYS A 33 -6.43 0.29 1.64
C CYS A 33 -5.08 -0.11 2.24
N ALA A 34 -4.98 -0.06 3.57
CA ALA A 34 -3.79 -0.22 4.43
C ALA A 34 -2.91 1.03 4.57
N ASN A 35 -1.93 0.97 5.47
CA ASN A 35 -0.95 2.03 5.72
C ASN A 35 0.35 1.43 6.25
N GLU A 36 1.45 1.56 5.51
CA GLU A 36 2.79 1.11 5.91
C GLU A 36 2.92 -0.39 6.23
N GLN A 37 2.11 -1.23 5.58
CA GLN A 37 2.07 -2.69 5.78
C GLN A 37 3.40 -3.42 5.50
N MET A 38 4.33 -2.76 4.79
CA MET A 38 5.64 -3.31 4.44
C MET A 38 6.70 -3.07 5.53
N LYS A 39 6.35 -2.35 6.60
CA LYS A 39 7.27 -2.01 7.70
C LYS A 39 6.99 -2.83 8.95
N GLN A 40 8.07 -3.20 9.61
CA GLN A 40 8.04 -3.66 10.99
C GLN A 40 8.62 -2.57 11.89
N GLY A 41 7.88 -2.14 12.90
CA GLY A 41 8.31 -1.08 13.80
C GLY A 41 7.50 -1.06 15.11
N PRO A 42 7.75 -0.08 15.98
CA PRO A 42 7.03 0.06 17.25
C PRO A 42 5.54 0.39 17.07
N PHE A 43 5.18 1.04 15.95
CA PHE A 43 3.81 1.46 15.64
C PHE A 43 3.23 0.76 14.41
N ASN A 44 4.05 -0.04 13.71
CA ASN A 44 3.72 -0.61 12.42
C ASN A 44 3.96 -2.12 12.51
N SER A 45 2.95 -2.91 12.19
CA SER A 45 3.09 -4.37 12.13
C SER A 45 3.17 -4.78 10.67
N TYR A 46 4.26 -5.47 10.32
CA TYR A 46 4.43 -6.03 8.99
C TYR A 46 3.28 -7.00 8.70
N VAL A 47 2.69 -6.87 7.52
CA VAL A 47 1.67 -7.79 7.02
C VAL A 47 2.29 -8.66 5.93
N PRO A 48 2.20 -9.99 6.00
CA PRO A 48 2.67 -10.84 4.92
C PRO A 48 1.96 -10.53 3.57
N PRO A 49 2.65 -10.62 2.41
CA PRO A 49 2.06 -10.24 1.12
C PRO A 49 0.76 -10.98 0.78
N ALA A 50 0.63 -12.26 1.17
CA ALA A 50 -0.60 -13.03 0.97
C ALA A 50 -1.79 -12.49 1.77
N VAL A 51 -1.54 -12.06 3.01
CA VAL A 51 -2.56 -11.47 3.88
C VAL A 51 -2.96 -10.10 3.33
N PHE A 52 -1.98 -9.31 2.89
CA PHE A 52 -2.25 -8.00 2.31
C PHE A 52 -3.00 -8.08 0.98
N ALA A 53 -2.65 -9.02 0.09
CA ALA A 53 -3.38 -9.24 -1.16
C ALA A 53 -4.87 -9.47 -0.90
N LYS A 54 -5.22 -10.35 0.05
CA LYS A 54 -6.61 -10.62 0.41
C LYS A 54 -7.28 -9.42 1.08
N PHE A 55 -6.59 -8.71 1.98
CA PHE A 55 -7.12 -7.51 2.61
C PHE A 55 -7.43 -6.41 1.58
N TYR A 56 -6.49 -6.13 0.69
CA TYR A 56 -6.64 -5.13 -0.37
C TYR A 56 -7.82 -5.45 -1.29
N ASP A 57 -7.94 -6.71 -1.72
CA ASP A 57 -9.07 -7.15 -2.56
C ASP A 57 -10.42 -6.97 -1.86
N LEU A 58 -10.53 -7.36 -0.59
CA LEU A 58 -11.75 -7.18 0.19
C LEU A 58 -12.09 -5.70 0.39
N CYS A 59 -11.09 -4.87 0.68
CA CYS A 59 -11.24 -3.43 0.80
C CYS A 59 -11.74 -2.83 -0.52
N GLN A 60 -11.08 -3.12 -1.64
CA GLN A 60 -11.49 -2.68 -2.97
C GLN A 60 -12.94 -3.09 -3.28
N LYS A 61 -13.29 -4.36 -3.06
CA LYS A 61 -14.64 -4.88 -3.28
C LYS A 61 -15.68 -4.15 -2.44
N ALA A 62 -15.41 -3.91 -1.16
CA ALA A 62 -16.34 -3.21 -0.28
C ALA A 62 -16.58 -1.77 -0.74
N MET A 63 -15.52 -1.04 -1.12
CA MET A 63 -15.62 0.33 -1.62
C MET A 63 -16.37 0.38 -2.95
N HIS A 64 -16.01 -0.50 -3.90
CA HIS A 64 -16.63 -0.57 -5.23
C HIS A 64 -18.07 -1.07 -5.21
N ALA A 65 -18.50 -1.77 -4.16
CA ALA A 65 -19.91 -2.15 -3.98
C ALA A 65 -20.82 -0.93 -3.70
N VAL A 66 -20.27 0.15 -3.11
CA VAL A 66 -21.01 1.38 -2.82
C VAL A 66 -20.80 2.41 -3.93
N ARG A 67 -19.54 2.58 -4.37
CA ARG A 67 -19.13 3.52 -5.44
C ARG A 67 -18.13 2.84 -6.37
N PRO A 68 -18.57 2.27 -7.51
CA PRO A 68 -17.71 1.52 -8.41
C PRO A 68 -16.50 2.30 -8.96
N GLU A 69 -16.61 3.62 -9.05
CA GLU A 69 -15.59 4.52 -9.61
C GLU A 69 -14.63 5.11 -8.57
N ILE A 70 -14.81 4.84 -7.28
CA ILE A 70 -13.94 5.43 -6.25
C ILE A 70 -12.49 4.92 -6.43
N PRO A 71 -11.50 5.83 -6.50
CA PRO A 71 -10.10 5.44 -6.55
C PRO A 71 -9.69 4.65 -5.32
N ILE A 72 -9.04 3.51 -5.57
CA ILE A 72 -8.43 2.68 -4.53
C ILE A 72 -6.91 2.81 -4.63
N ILE A 73 -6.30 3.15 -3.51
CA ILE A 73 -4.88 3.40 -3.38
C ILE A 73 -4.28 2.23 -2.58
N ILE A 74 -3.24 1.60 -3.11
CA ILE A 74 -2.43 0.63 -2.36
C ILE A 74 -1.80 1.37 -1.19
N GLY A 75 -1.95 0.82 0.02
CA GLY A 75 -1.55 1.41 1.29
C GLY A 75 -0.22 2.12 1.25
N SER A 76 -0.19 3.30 1.88
CA SER A 76 0.95 4.21 1.81
C SER A 76 2.25 3.53 2.24
N ASN A 77 3.23 3.53 1.34
CA ASN A 77 4.59 3.14 1.66
C ASN A 77 5.29 4.37 2.19
N ASP A 78 5.96 4.26 3.33
CA ASP A 78 6.96 5.25 3.75
C ASP A 78 8.32 4.76 3.21
N PRO A 79 8.69 5.08 1.96
CA PRO A 79 9.98 4.75 1.41
C PRO A 79 11.08 5.24 2.36
N HIS A 80 12.03 4.37 2.70
CA HIS A 80 13.12 4.74 3.58
C HIS A 80 13.92 5.89 2.92
N VAL A 81 13.71 7.13 3.38
CA VAL A 81 14.48 8.29 2.92
C VAL A 81 15.67 8.44 3.86
N GLY A 82 16.85 7.99 3.44
CA GLY A 82 18.00 7.88 4.35
C GLY A 82 19.38 7.94 3.69
N GLY A 83 19.48 8.47 2.47
CA GLY A 83 20.75 8.58 1.73
C GLY A 83 20.80 7.75 0.45
N GLN A 84 21.99 7.29 0.06
CA GLN A 84 22.23 6.61 -1.23
C GLN A 84 21.82 5.12 -1.26
N ASP A 85 21.29 4.57 -0.17
CA ASP A 85 20.85 3.17 -0.14
C ASP A 85 19.44 3.02 -0.72
N TYR A 86 19.34 2.48 -1.92
CA TYR A 86 18.09 2.19 -2.63
C TYR A 86 17.54 0.80 -2.29
N TYR A 87 18.26 -0.04 -1.54
CA TYR A 87 17.84 -1.40 -1.23
C TYR A 87 16.46 -1.48 -0.55
N PRO A 88 16.10 -0.59 0.39
CA PRO A 88 14.75 -0.59 0.97
C PRO A 88 13.63 -0.34 -0.05
N LEU A 89 13.90 0.42 -1.12
CA LEU A 89 12.93 0.66 -2.19
C LEU A 89 12.74 -0.59 -3.04
N VAL A 90 13.83 -1.30 -3.35
CA VAL A 90 13.80 -2.60 -4.04
C VAL A 90 12.99 -3.61 -3.21
N ALA A 91 13.23 -3.69 -1.91
CA ALA A 91 12.49 -4.59 -1.03
C ALA A 91 10.97 -4.28 -0.99
N GLN A 92 10.58 -3.01 -1.11
CA GLN A 92 9.16 -2.62 -1.23
C GLN A 92 8.56 -3.05 -2.58
N ALA A 93 9.31 -2.91 -3.68
CA ALA A 93 8.88 -3.41 -4.98
C ALA A 93 8.76 -4.95 -5.00
N ASP A 94 9.72 -5.67 -4.42
CA ASP A 94 9.69 -7.15 -4.29
C ASP A 94 8.50 -7.62 -3.44
N TYR A 95 8.16 -6.86 -2.40
CA TYR A 95 6.97 -7.11 -1.59
C TYR A 95 5.69 -6.98 -2.44
N LEU A 96 5.59 -5.96 -3.29
CA LEU A 96 4.45 -5.76 -4.19
C LEU A 96 4.38 -6.83 -5.28
N ASP A 97 5.54 -7.27 -5.80
CA ASP A 97 5.62 -8.43 -6.71
C ASP A 97 5.11 -9.70 -6.05
N SER A 98 5.47 -9.91 -4.78
CA SER A 98 4.94 -11.03 -3.97
C SER A 98 3.44 -10.91 -3.73
N MET A 99 2.94 -9.70 -3.41
CA MET A 99 1.51 -9.45 -3.25
C MET A 99 0.76 -9.75 -4.56
N GLN A 100 1.27 -9.32 -5.70
CA GLN A 100 0.73 -9.62 -7.02
C GLN A 100 0.68 -11.12 -7.29
N TYR A 101 1.75 -11.84 -6.96
CA TYR A 101 1.75 -13.31 -7.05
C TYR A 101 0.58 -13.92 -6.27
N TYR A 102 0.38 -13.53 -5.01
CA TYR A 102 -0.75 -14.06 -4.21
C TYR A 102 -2.11 -13.58 -4.70
N MET A 103 -2.20 -12.36 -5.22
CA MET A 103 -3.42 -11.84 -5.83
C MET A 103 -3.87 -12.73 -7.00
N ASN A 104 -2.93 -13.15 -7.86
CA ASN A 104 -3.23 -13.94 -9.06
C ASN A 104 -3.27 -15.45 -8.86
N THR A 105 -2.77 -15.96 -7.72
CA THR A 105 -2.73 -17.41 -7.45
C THR A 105 -3.70 -17.85 -6.36
N SER A 106 -3.95 -17.00 -5.36
CA SER A 106 -4.73 -17.35 -4.17
C SER A 106 -6.02 -16.55 -4.05
N VAL A 107 -5.99 -15.25 -4.34
CA VAL A 107 -7.18 -14.37 -4.21
C VAL A 107 -8.07 -14.47 -5.46
N HIS A 108 -7.46 -14.38 -6.64
CA HIS A 108 -8.09 -14.55 -7.94
C HIS A 108 -7.29 -15.57 -8.76
N PRO A 109 -7.46 -16.88 -8.51
CA PRO A 109 -6.69 -17.91 -9.22
C PRO A 109 -6.82 -17.79 -10.74
N GLY A 110 -5.68 -17.65 -11.44
CA GLY A 110 -5.62 -17.43 -12.89
C GLY A 110 -5.85 -15.97 -13.30
N GLY A 111 -5.91 -15.05 -12.34
CA GLY A 111 -6.05 -13.61 -12.59
C GLY A 111 -4.81 -12.97 -13.19
N HIS A 112 -4.99 -11.72 -13.64
CA HIS A 112 -3.95 -10.90 -14.25
C HIS A 112 -3.83 -9.53 -13.57
N TRP A 113 -4.13 -9.46 -12.27
CA TRP A 113 -3.93 -8.24 -11.49
C TRP A 113 -2.46 -7.83 -11.51
N ASN A 114 -2.19 -6.54 -11.67
CA ASN A 114 -0.84 -6.00 -11.76
C ASN A 114 -0.76 -4.76 -10.87
N TRP A 115 0.13 -4.75 -9.87
CA TRP A 115 0.25 -3.60 -8.98
C TRP A 115 0.78 -2.36 -9.71
N ARG A 116 1.57 -2.54 -10.78
CA ARG A 116 2.11 -1.44 -11.61
C ARG A 116 1.06 -0.75 -12.46
N SER A 117 -0.19 -1.25 -12.50
CA SER A 117 -1.33 -0.53 -13.09
C SER A 117 -2.24 0.12 -12.03
N GLN A 118 -1.85 0.06 -10.76
CA GLN A 118 -2.62 0.63 -9.64
C GLN A 118 -2.02 1.96 -9.19
N THR A 119 -2.76 2.68 -8.36
CA THR A 119 -2.22 3.84 -7.63
C THR A 119 -1.57 3.38 -6.33
N ILE A 120 -0.34 3.83 -6.05
CA ILE A 120 0.37 3.58 -4.80
C ILE A 120 0.45 4.88 -4.00
N GLY A 121 0.11 4.81 -2.71
CA GLY A 121 0.37 5.90 -1.77
C GLY A 121 1.85 5.90 -1.38
N LEU A 122 2.48 7.09 -1.38
CA LEU A 122 3.82 7.29 -0.83
C LEU A 122 3.73 8.34 0.28
N ILE A 123 4.22 8.00 1.48
CA ILE A 123 4.40 8.94 2.59
C ILE A 123 5.84 9.42 2.56
N ASP A 124 6.03 10.73 2.46
CA ASP A 124 7.30 11.37 2.81
C ASP A 124 7.28 11.71 4.30
N SER A 125 7.72 10.76 5.14
CA SER A 125 7.81 10.97 6.59
C SER A 125 8.92 11.96 6.99
N TRP A 126 9.77 12.37 6.03
CA TRP A 126 10.94 13.22 6.25
C TRP A 126 10.72 14.68 5.85
N HIS A 127 9.46 15.07 5.63
CA HIS A 127 9.08 16.45 5.33
C HIS A 127 9.44 17.46 6.45
N ASN A 128 9.87 16.98 7.62
CA ASN A 128 10.36 17.80 8.75
C ASN A 128 11.86 18.17 8.66
N GLY A 129 12.52 17.89 7.54
CA GLY A 129 13.86 18.39 7.25
C GLY A 129 14.91 17.29 7.23
N TYR A 130 15.59 17.19 6.09
CA TYR A 130 16.83 16.44 5.97
C TYR A 130 17.93 17.15 6.78
N PRO A 131 18.72 16.43 7.60
CA PRO A 131 19.91 16.98 8.24
C PRO A 131 20.81 17.75 7.26
N ASP A 132 20.95 17.25 6.02
CA ASP A 132 21.62 17.93 4.90
C ASP A 132 21.28 17.26 3.54
N GLN A 133 21.88 17.73 2.43
CA GLN A 133 21.66 17.18 1.08
C GLN A 133 22.15 15.73 0.90
N SER A 134 23.08 15.25 1.75
CA SER A 134 23.62 13.89 1.65
C SER A 134 22.62 12.81 2.06
N VAL A 135 21.58 13.20 2.81
CA VAL A 135 20.48 12.33 3.26
C VAL A 135 19.16 12.59 2.52
N ASN A 136 19.09 13.65 1.68
CA ASN A 136 17.96 13.91 0.81
C ASN A 136 18.01 13.05 -0.46
N SER A 137 17.28 11.93 -0.45
CA SER A 137 17.17 11.03 -1.60
C SER A 137 15.84 11.15 -2.37
N LEU A 138 15.07 12.23 -2.19
CA LEU A 138 13.76 12.40 -2.82
C LEU A 138 13.78 12.24 -4.34
N TYR A 139 14.76 12.84 -5.02
CA TYR A 139 14.89 12.69 -6.47
C TYR A 139 15.08 11.21 -6.87
N GLY A 140 15.96 10.51 -6.17
CA GLY A 140 16.22 9.09 -6.40
C GLY A 140 15.00 8.22 -6.11
N LEU A 141 14.26 8.53 -5.05
CA LEU A 141 13.01 7.88 -4.67
C LEU A 141 11.95 8.04 -5.76
N TYR A 142 11.71 9.27 -6.23
CA TYR A 142 10.77 9.51 -7.31
C TYR A 142 11.21 8.85 -8.62
N LEU A 143 12.51 8.89 -8.94
CA LEU A 143 13.05 8.22 -10.12
C LEU A 143 12.85 6.70 -10.03
N PHE A 144 13.16 6.08 -8.89
CA PHE A 144 12.96 4.64 -8.67
C PHE A 144 11.50 4.25 -8.87
N TRP A 145 10.57 4.96 -8.22
CA TRP A 145 9.15 4.64 -8.34
C TRP A 145 8.63 4.91 -9.74
N ALA A 146 9.04 6.00 -10.40
CA ALA A 146 8.67 6.26 -11.79
C ALA A 146 9.07 5.10 -12.73
N GLN A 147 10.27 4.53 -12.54
CA GLN A 147 10.71 3.35 -13.31
C GLN A 147 9.82 2.12 -13.11
N GLN A 148 9.08 2.01 -12.01
CA GLN A 148 8.16 0.90 -11.78
C GLN A 148 6.87 1.00 -12.59
N PHE A 149 6.46 2.21 -13.02
CA PHE A 149 5.15 2.43 -13.65
C PHE A 149 5.19 2.57 -15.18
N GLY A 150 6.37 2.70 -15.79
CA GLY A 150 6.54 2.76 -17.26
C GLY A 150 6.25 4.14 -17.84
#